data_AF-O76989-F1
#
_entry.id   AF-O76989-F1
#
_cell.length_a   1.000
_cell.length_b   1.000
_cell.length_c   1.000
_cell.angle_alpha   90.00
_cell.angle_beta   90.00
_cell.angle_gamma   90.00
#
_symmetry.space_group_name_H-M   'P 1'
#
loop_
_entity.id
_entity.type
_entity.pdbx_description
1 polymer ?
#
loop_
_entity_poly.entity_id
_entity_poly.type
_entity_poly.pdbx_seq_one_letter_code
_entity_poly.pdbx_strand_id
1 'polypeptide(L)' 'DQFVEKPKNFVGDRINAGIYVFNKSVLNRIKLEKTSIETQVFPQMASAKQLCAFILEGFWMDIGVPKDYIEGVGKYLRSL' A
#
# COMPACT_ATOMS: atom_id res chain seq x y z
N ASP A 1 14.01 -5.78 -5.70
CA ASP A 1 12.90 -6.05 -4.77
C ASP A 1 11.59 -6.10 -5.55
N GLN A 2 10.67 -7.00 -5.17
CA GLN A 2 9.39 -7.21 -5.88
C GLN A 2 8.24 -6.61 -5.06
N PHE A 3 7.19 -6.14 -5.75
CA PHE A 3 5.90 -5.81 -5.14
C PHE A 3 4.89 -6.89 -5.53
N VAL A 4 4.21 -7.50 -4.55
CA VAL A 4 3.25 -8.58 -4.79
C VAL A 4 1.94 -8.24 -4.10
N GLU A 5 0.90 -7.97 -4.88
CA GLU A 5 -0.45 -7.71 -4.37
C GLU A 5 -1.09 -9.03 -3.89
N LYS A 6 -1.53 -9.07 -2.63
CA LYS A 6 -2.26 -10.19 -2.00
C LYS A 6 -1.63 -11.57 -2.29
N PRO A 7 -0.38 -11.79 -1.85
CA PRO A 7 0.33 -13.04 -2.13
C PRO A 7 -0.36 -14.23 -1.43
N LYS A 8 -0.42 -15.37 -2.13
CA LYS A 8 -0.97 -16.63 -1.56
C LYS A 8 -0.03 -17.28 -0.54
N ASN A 9 1.27 -17.07 -0.71
CA ASN A 9 2.31 -17.57 0.17
C ASN A 9 2.90 -16.38 0.95
N PHE A 10 3.45 -16.62 2.13
CA PHE A 10 4.13 -15.57 2.89
C PHE A 10 5.36 -15.05 2.11
N VAL A 11 5.40 -13.74 1.86
CA VAL A 11 6.53 -13.06 1.19
C VAL A 11 7.21 -12.02 2.08
N GLY A 12 6.62 -11.68 3.22
CA GLY A 12 7.14 -10.67 4.16
C GLY A 12 6.10 -10.17 5.15
N ASP A 13 6.57 -9.44 6.16
CA ASP A 13 5.78 -8.82 7.23
C ASP A 13 5.46 -7.33 6.96
N ARG A 14 5.86 -6.82 5.79
CA ARG A 14 5.61 -5.44 5.34
C ARG A 14 4.51 -5.43 4.30
N ILE A 15 3.48 -4.62 4.55
CA ILE A 15 2.36 -4.43 3.64
C ILE A 15 2.34 -3.03 3.03
N ASN A 16 1.59 -2.86 1.96
CA ASN A 16 1.30 -1.55 1.39
C ASN A 16 0.29 -0.81 2.28
N ALA A 17 0.71 0.31 2.88
CA ALA A 17 -0.12 1.12 3.77
C ALA A 17 -1.05 2.12 3.05
N GLY A 18 -0.98 2.22 1.72
CA GLY A 18 -1.82 3.13 0.94
C GLY A 18 -1.39 4.60 0.97
N ILE A 19 -0.18 4.90 1.48
CA ILE A 19 0.38 6.25 1.57
C ILE A 19 1.55 6.35 0.59
N TYR A 20 1.47 7.31 -0.33
CA TYR A 20 2.45 7.41 -1.41
C TYR A 20 2.96 8.84 -1.61
N VAL A 21 4.25 8.95 -1.91
CA VAL A 21 4.88 10.17 -2.41
C VAL A 21 5.48 9.85 -3.77
N PHE A 22 4.89 10.42 -4.83
CA PHE A 22 5.34 10.19 -6.19
C PHE A 22 5.76 11.49 -6.89
N ASN A 23 6.73 11.35 -7.79
CA ASN A 23 6.93 12.35 -8.84
C ASN A 23 5.75 12.32 -9.83
N LYS A 24 5.39 13.47 -10.40
CA LYS A 24 4.30 13.59 -11.39
C LYS A 24 4.43 12.63 -12.58
N SER A 25 5.66 12.22 -12.92
CA SER A 25 5.94 11.25 -13.98
C SER A 25 5.29 9.89 -13.77
N VAL A 26 4.84 9.55 -12.55
CA VAL A 26 4.06 8.33 -12.30
C VAL A 26 2.76 8.30 -13.12
N LEU A 27 2.17 9.46 -13.38
CA LEU A 27 0.92 9.58 -14.15
C LEU A 27 1.09 9.08 -15.60
N ASN A 28 2.30 9.16 -16.16
CA ASN A 28 2.60 8.63 -17.50
C ASN A 28 2.52 7.09 -17.57
N ARG A 29 2.50 6.40 -16.41
CA ARG A 29 2.35 4.95 -16.32
C ARG A 29 0.88 4.53 -16.22
N ILE A 30 -0.03 5.47 -16.00
CA ILE A 30 -1.46 5.21 -15.87
C ILE A 30 -2.11 5.30 -17.25
N LYS A 31 -2.74 4.22 -17.67
CA LYS A 31 -3.48 4.17 -18.94
C LYS A 31 -4.85 4.82 -18.76
N LEU A 32 -5.46 5.27 -19.86
CA LEU A 32 -6.82 5.81 -19.87
C LEU A 32 -7.89 4.70 -19.79
N GLU A 33 -7.74 3.83 -18.80
CA GLU A 33 -8.61 2.70 -18.50
C GLU A 33 -8.62 2.45 -16.98
N LYS A 34 -9.52 1.60 -16.51
CA LYS A 34 -9.53 1.18 -15.10
C LYS A 34 -8.17 0.60 -14.73
N THR A 35 -7.42 1.34 -13.91
CA THR A 35 -6.04 1.00 -13.55
C THR A 35 -5.94 0.76 -12.05
N SER A 36 -5.40 -0.39 -11.65
CA SER A 36 -4.90 -0.62 -10.28
C SER A 36 -3.40 -0.37 -10.26
N ILE A 37 -2.98 0.55 -9.40
CA ILE A 37 -1.56 0.88 -9.26
C ILE A 37 -0.77 -0.30 -8.69
N GLU A 38 -1.37 -1.09 -7.80
CA GLU A 38 -0.78 -2.23 -7.11
C GLU A 38 -0.43 -3.38 -8.05
N THR A 39 -1.26 -3.58 -9.09
CA THR A 39 -1.10 -4.69 -10.03
C THR A 39 -0.46 -4.26 -11.36
N GLN A 40 -0.68 -3.01 -11.80
CA GLN A 40 -0.22 -2.56 -13.12
C GLN A 40 0.98 -1.59 -13.06
N VAL A 41 1.16 -0.83 -11.97
CA VAL A 41 2.20 0.21 -11.89
C VAL A 41 3.36 -0.21 -10.99
N PHE A 42 3.09 -0.65 -9.76
CA PHE A 42 4.12 -0.99 -8.77
C PHE A 42 5.04 -2.13 -9.18
N PRO A 43 4.56 -3.25 -9.78
CA PRO A 43 5.47 -4.31 -10.21
C PRO A 43 6.49 -3.83 -11.25
N GLN A 44 6.08 -2.94 -12.16
CA GLN A 44 6.96 -2.35 -13.16
C GLN A 44 7.97 -1.38 -12.52
N MET A 45 7.52 -0.53 -11.59
CA MET A 45 8.40 0.38 -10.87
C MET A 45 9.42 -0.38 -10.01
N ALA A 46 8.99 -1.46 -9.33
CA ALA A 46 9.86 -2.32 -8.53
C ALA A 46 10.93 -3.00 -9.40
N SER A 47 10.54 -3.57 -10.54
CA SER A 47 11.47 -4.16 -11.52
C SER A 47 12.47 -3.13 -12.06
N ALA A 48 12.01 -1.89 -12.32
CA ALA A 48 12.84 -0.79 -12.76
C ALA A 48 13.67 -0.12 -11.64
N LYS A 49 13.62 -0.62 -10.39
CA LYS A 49 14.26 -0.02 -9.20
C LYS A 49 13.84 1.43 -8.93
N GLN A 50 12.60 1.77 -9.26
CA GLN A 50 11.98 3.08 -9.07
C GLN A 50 10.90 3.09 -7.98
N LEU A 51 10.75 1.99 -7.25
CA LEU A 51 9.87 1.89 -6.10
C LEU A 51 10.73 1.72 -4.84
N CYS A 52 10.50 2.57 -3.85
CA CYS A 52 11.07 2.45 -2.51
C CYS A 52 9.95 2.28 -1.49
N ALA A 53 10.31 1.74 -0.31
CA ALA A 53 9.40 1.59 0.81
C ALA A 53 9.90 2.46 1.98
N PHE A 54 8.97 3.19 2.61
CA PHE A 54 9.20 3.86 3.87
C PHE A 54 8.44 3.11 4.96
N ILE A 55 9.11 2.78 6.07
CA ILE A 55 8.46 2.10 7.19
C ILE A 55 7.73 3.13 8.03
N LEU A 56 6.40 3.04 8.02
CA LEU A 56 5.57 3.89 8.84
C LEU A 56 5.70 3.46 10.31
N GLU A 57 6.07 4.41 11.16
CA GLU A 57 6.07 4.25 12.62
C GLU A 57 4.72 4.69 13.20
N GLY A 58 4.34 4.09 14.33
CA GLY A 58 3.10 4.39 15.03
C GLY A 58 1.91 3.53 14.59
N PHE A 59 0.71 4.05 14.82
CA PHE A 59 -0.53 3.31 14.61
C PHE A 59 -1.04 3.46 13.18
N TRP A 60 -1.34 2.34 12.53
CA TRP A 60 -2.00 2.27 11.23
C TRP A 60 -3.02 1.13 11.21
N MET A 61 -4.17 1.38 10.60
CA MET A 61 -5.21 0.37 10.37
C MET A 61 -6.06 0.76 9.17
N ASP A 62 -6.38 -0.21 8.32
CA ASP A 62 -7.38 -0.07 7.25
C ASP A 62 -8.80 -0.25 7.82
N ILE A 63 -9.74 0.59 7.38
CA ILE A 63 -11.15 0.57 7.81
C ILE A 63 -12.00 0.36 6.56
N GLY A 64 -12.33 -0.89 6.26
CA GLY A 64 -13.05 -1.26 5.03
C GLY A 64 -14.55 -1.44 5.24
N VAL A 65 -14.96 -1.95 6.41
CA VAL A 65 -16.38 -2.17 6.77
C VAL A 65 -16.74 -1.51 8.11
N PRO A 66 -18.03 -1.26 8.41
CA PRO A 66 -18.43 -0.54 9.63
C PRO A 66 -17.92 -1.17 10.94
N LYS A 67 -17.77 -2.50 10.99
CA LYS A 67 -17.21 -3.21 12.16
C LYS A 67 -15.77 -2.80 12.44
N ASP A 68 -14.97 -2.60 11.40
CA ASP A 68 -13.55 -2.26 11.49
C ASP A 68 -13.36 -0.91 12.17
N TYR A 69 -14.32 0.01 12.01
CA TYR A 69 -14.27 1.32 12.65
C TYR A 69 -14.31 1.22 14.18
N ILE A 70 -15.24 0.42 14.72
CA ILE A 70 -15.39 0.24 16.19
C ILE A 70 -14.13 -0.41 16.77
N GLU A 71 -13.62 -1.45 16.11
CA GLU A 71 -12.38 -2.11 16.50
C GLU A 71 -11.17 -1.16 16.40
N GLY A 72 -11.12 -0.38 15.32
CA GLY A 72 -10.07 0.60 15.03
C GLY A 72 -9.99 1.69 16.09
N VAL A 73 -11.12 2.28 16.49
CA VAL A 73 -11.16 3.27 17.59
C VAL A 73 -10.60 2.69 18.87
N GLY A 74 -11.01 1.47 19.25
CA GLY A 74 -10.51 0.82 20.46
C GLY A 74 -9.00 0.54 20.40
N LYS A 75 -8.47 0.16 19.23
CA LYS A 75 -7.02 -0.05 19.03
C LYS A 75 -6.24 1.27 19.02
N TYR A 76 -6.77 2.30 18.38
CA TYR A 76 -6.17 3.64 18.36
C TYR A 76 -6.04 4.23 19.76
N LEU A 77 -7.10 4.17 20.57
CA LEU A 77 -7.06 4.67 21.96
C LEU A 77 -6.01 3.95 22.83
N ARG A 78 -5.70 2.69 22.54
CA ARG A 78 -4.63 1.92 23.22
C ARG A 78 -3.22 2.23 22.70
N SER A 79 -3.11 2.90 21.56
CA SER A 79 -1.84 3.24 20.91
C SER A 79 -1.34 4.65 21.23
N LEU A 80 -2.20 5.49 21.83
CA LEU A 80 -1.85 6.79 22.39
C LEU A 80 -1.10 6.63 23.72
#